data_AF-A0A1Q7XDS1-F1
#
_entry.id   AF-A0A1Q7XDS1-F1
#
_cell.length_a   1.000
_cell.length_b   1.000
_cell.length_c   1.000
_cell.angle_alpha   90.00
_cell.angle_beta   90.00
_cell.angle_gamma   90.00
#
_symmetry.space_group_name_H-M   'P 1'
#
loop_
_entity.id
_entity.type
_entity.pdbx_description
1 polymer ?
#
loop_
_entity_poly.entity_id
_entity_poly.type
_entity_poly.pdbx_seq_one_letter_code
_entity_poly.pdbx_strand_id
1 'polypeptide(L)'
;MSLIELANIKTKLNSARSGYVFILIAAAFTGLIHSLSKPLLSYTTPTGMELNPLTLAVIIYLINGVFFTPIRKDSEPISKMGRRNLILITIIGLAEVSGLVLYFFGLRQSTAVNASILTNGEIVFSIIIALTIFRERLHKKEFFPFLAIIMGIILLPVCYELVQSKMTLTDLLFGNLLILLSGAFCALDITLCKFVTGKVDPKRITQLVSFVGAAFVLCIMASFHIPFQVDLTQLPSIAVLGLLGTGMATFLFLTALKLIGTTRTVLLYSTNFAFGVIFAMLFLHESITMINLASIVLASAGIYLLRNRLGSIEEQTNPIEEQSKKGSFKTLCESCQHHGCCTSFAAPLLFPTDVDRLKDIGKAAKEHITETTIQGKKVKTLKKKENSTQCVFWDESQKKCSVYKNRPFDCIIYPFDIFKIDEKYHWIVYSCNPQSNWEWSETYLQMFENNPQFHEILENISVFSNLDEINRLRKLDDMSYVVLRQVNLSKVLNNPQRSY
;
A
#
# COMPACT_ATOMS: atom_id res chain seq x y z
N MET A 1 -20.66 -14.91 13.74
CA MET A 1 -19.40 -14.16 13.77
C MET A 1 -18.55 -14.75 14.89
N SER A 2 -17.45 -15.43 14.55
CA SER A 2 -16.64 -16.17 15.53
C SER A 2 -15.82 -15.21 16.41
N LEU A 3 -15.41 -15.64 17.61
CA LEU A 3 -14.53 -14.86 18.50
C LEU A 3 -13.20 -14.47 17.82
N ILE A 4 -12.74 -15.27 16.86
CA ILE A 4 -11.53 -15.03 16.07
C ILE A 4 -11.76 -13.94 15.02
N GLU A 5 -12.93 -13.91 14.36
CA GLU A 5 -13.32 -12.81 13.47
C GLU A 5 -13.46 -11.50 14.24
N LEU A 6 -14.07 -11.53 15.43
CA LEU A 6 -14.15 -10.37 16.32
C LEU A 6 -12.76 -9.90 16.78
N ALA A 7 -11.85 -10.82 17.11
CA ALA A 7 -10.47 -10.50 17.49
C ALA A 7 -9.69 -9.89 16.31
N ASN A 8 -9.80 -10.46 15.10
CA ASN A 8 -9.15 -9.97 13.89
C ASN A 8 -9.72 -8.63 13.41
N ILE A 9 -11.04 -8.44 13.52
CA ILE A 9 -11.68 -7.14 13.27
C ILE A 9 -11.16 -6.14 14.30
N LYS A 10 -11.08 -6.50 15.58
CA LYS A 10 -10.59 -5.62 16.65
C LYS A 10 -9.10 -5.27 16.49
N THR A 11 -8.23 -6.21 16.13
CA THR A 11 -6.81 -5.92 15.83
C THR A 11 -6.65 -5.09 14.56
N LYS A 12 -7.42 -5.35 13.50
CA LYS A 12 -7.38 -4.55 12.28
C LYS A 12 -7.93 -3.13 12.48
N LEU A 13 -9.01 -3.00 13.26
CA LEU A 13 -9.59 -1.71 13.63
C LEU A 13 -8.64 -0.93 14.55
N ASN A 14 -7.97 -1.60 15.49
CA ASN A 14 -6.93 -1.01 16.32
C ASN A 14 -5.72 -0.57 15.49
N SER A 15 -5.28 -1.40 14.53
CA SER A 15 -4.18 -1.09 13.61
C SER A 15 -4.49 0.14 12.73
N ALA A 16 -5.73 0.22 12.21
CA ALA A 16 -6.18 1.41 11.47
C ALA A 16 -6.27 2.66 12.35
N ARG A 17 -6.85 2.55 13.55
CA ARG A 17 -6.91 3.66 14.53
C ARG A 17 -5.52 4.18 14.88
N SER A 18 -4.56 3.28 15.11
CA SER A 18 -3.17 3.65 15.36
C SER A 18 -2.58 4.42 14.18
N GLY A 19 -2.86 4.03 12.93
CA GLY A 19 -2.41 4.76 11.75
C GLY A 19 -2.93 6.20 11.68
N TYR A 20 -4.21 6.44 12.03
CA TYR A 20 -4.77 7.79 12.11
C TYR A 20 -4.11 8.65 13.19
N VAL A 21 -3.80 8.06 14.36
CA VAL A 21 -3.10 8.77 15.44
C VAL A 21 -1.66 9.09 15.02
N PHE A 22 -0.94 8.12 14.44
CA PHE A 22 0.44 8.31 14.00
C PHE A 22 0.58 9.43 12.98
N ILE A 23 -0.33 9.53 12.01
CA ILE A 23 -0.21 10.58 10.99
C ILE A 23 -0.50 11.98 11.53
N LEU A 24 -1.42 12.12 12.49
CA LEU A 24 -1.69 13.40 13.13
C LEU A 24 -0.52 13.83 14.02
N ILE A 25 0.11 12.90 14.74
CA ILE A 25 1.33 13.18 15.50
C ILE A 25 2.48 13.55 14.56
N ALA A 26 2.64 12.84 13.44
CA ALA A 26 3.64 13.16 12.42
C ALA A 26 3.42 14.58 11.88
N ALA A 27 2.18 14.94 11.53
CA ALA A 27 1.83 16.29 11.07
C ALA A 27 2.16 17.36 12.12
N ALA A 28 1.89 17.11 13.40
CA ALA A 28 2.26 18.04 14.46
C ALA A 28 3.79 18.18 14.62
N PHE A 29 4.53 17.08 14.56
CA PHE A 29 6.00 17.12 14.63
C PHE A 29 6.64 17.81 13.45
N THR A 30 6.15 17.55 12.23
CA THR A 30 6.58 18.32 11.06
C THR A 30 6.26 19.80 11.26
N GLY A 31 5.11 20.15 11.85
CA GLY A 31 4.72 21.55 12.01
C GLY A 31 5.64 22.28 12.99
N LEU A 32 6.11 21.54 13.99
CA LEU A 32 7.08 22.01 14.97
C LEU A 32 8.43 22.35 14.32
N ILE A 33 8.81 21.69 13.20
CA ILE A 33 10.06 21.98 12.48
C ILE A 33 10.14 23.44 12.06
N HIS A 34 9.03 24.01 11.59
CA HIS A 34 8.97 25.37 11.04
C HIS A 34 9.30 26.42 12.12
N SER A 35 8.87 26.15 13.36
CA SER A 35 9.05 27.06 14.49
C SER A 35 10.37 26.84 15.21
N LEU A 36 10.77 25.60 15.44
CA LEU A 36 12.01 25.32 16.19
C LEU A 36 13.28 25.52 15.38
N SER A 37 13.24 25.32 14.06
CA SER A 37 14.43 25.51 13.23
C SER A 37 14.76 26.98 12.96
N LYS A 38 13.75 27.86 12.89
CA LYS A 38 13.96 29.27 12.54
C LYS A 38 14.90 30.01 13.52
N PRO A 39 14.73 29.95 14.86
CA PRO A 39 15.66 30.57 15.80
C PRO A 39 17.09 30.06 15.72
N LEU A 40 17.31 28.82 15.26
CA LEU A 40 18.63 28.23 15.09
C LEU A 40 19.34 28.77 13.82
N LEU A 41 18.55 29.21 12.84
CA LEU A 41 19.00 29.72 11.55
C LEU A 41 19.11 31.25 11.52
N SER A 42 18.51 31.95 12.48
CA SER A 42 18.55 33.41 12.60
C SER A 42 19.53 33.88 13.69
N TYR A 43 20.03 35.11 13.55
CA TYR A 43 20.98 35.77 14.48
C TYR A 43 20.48 35.96 15.93
N THR A 44 19.26 35.54 16.24
CA THR A 44 18.61 35.66 17.55
C THR A 44 19.00 34.55 18.54
N THR A 45 20.00 33.72 18.22
CA THR A 45 20.51 32.72 19.15
C THR A 45 21.15 33.40 20.37
N PRO A 46 20.95 32.87 21.60
CA PRO A 46 21.60 33.40 22.82
C PRO A 46 23.14 33.41 22.72
N THR A 47 23.69 32.61 21.80
CA THR A 47 25.12 32.39 21.57
C THR A 47 25.70 33.31 20.50
N GLY A 48 24.87 34.06 19.76
CA GLY A 48 25.30 35.01 18.73
C GLY A 48 25.91 34.38 17.47
N MET A 49 25.93 33.04 17.37
CA MET A 49 26.47 32.31 16.22
C MET A 49 25.32 31.83 15.32
N GLU A 50 25.39 32.23 14.05
CA GLU A 50 24.48 31.77 13.01
C GLU A 50 24.86 30.35 12.56
N LEU A 51 23.92 29.40 12.66
CA LEU A 51 24.16 28.03 12.25
C LEU A 51 23.96 27.90 10.73
N ASN A 52 24.96 27.36 10.03
CA ASN A 52 24.83 27.11 8.61
C ASN A 52 23.73 26.04 8.35
N PRO A 53 22.77 26.29 7.43
CA PRO A 53 21.72 25.34 7.08
C PRO A 53 22.21 23.92 6.76
N LEU A 54 23.37 23.80 6.11
CA LEU A 54 23.98 22.50 5.78
C LEU A 54 24.46 21.77 7.04
N THR A 55 25.07 22.49 7.99
CA THR A 55 25.51 21.94 9.26
C THR A 55 24.33 21.46 10.09
N LEU A 56 23.24 22.24 10.13
CA LEU A 56 22.00 21.83 10.79
C LEU A 56 21.44 20.53 10.18
N ALA A 57 21.35 20.46 8.84
CA ALA A 57 20.87 19.28 8.14
C ALA A 57 21.72 18.03 8.41
N VAL A 58 23.06 18.14 8.33
CA VAL A 58 23.97 17.01 8.63
C VAL A 58 23.76 16.48 10.03
N ILE A 59 23.68 17.35 11.04
CA ILE A 59 23.51 16.91 12.43
C ILE A 59 22.17 16.22 12.63
N ILE A 60 21.09 16.80 12.10
CA ILE A 60 19.74 16.20 12.16
C ILE A 60 19.77 14.79 11.57
N TYR A 61 20.35 14.63 10.37
CA TYR A 61 20.40 13.34 9.69
C TYR A 61 21.36 12.34 10.34
N LEU A 62 22.48 12.78 10.91
CA LEU A 62 23.35 11.90 11.70
C LEU A 62 22.64 11.40 12.97
N ILE A 63 21.97 12.29 13.69
CA ILE A 63 21.20 11.94 14.90
C ILE A 63 20.11 10.91 14.55
N ASN A 64 19.36 11.15 13.48
CA ASN A 64 18.31 10.23 13.04
C ASN A 64 18.87 8.88 12.60
N GLY A 65 19.95 8.88 11.80
CA GLY A 65 20.60 7.66 11.35
C GLY A 65 21.06 6.80 12.53
N VAL A 66 21.70 7.42 13.54
CA VAL A 66 22.14 6.73 14.76
C VAL A 66 20.94 6.25 15.58
N PHE A 67 19.92 7.08 15.81
CA PHE A 67 18.75 6.73 16.61
C PHE A 67 17.97 5.54 16.05
N PHE A 68 17.75 5.51 14.73
CA PHE A 68 17.05 4.42 14.05
C PHE A 68 17.94 3.21 13.74
N THR A 69 19.22 3.23 14.13
CA THR A 69 20.09 2.07 14.01
C THR A 69 19.71 1.02 15.05
N PRO A 70 19.27 -0.20 14.64
CA PRO A 70 18.86 -1.22 15.59
C PRO A 70 20.06 -1.70 16.42
N ILE A 71 19.93 -1.65 17.75
CA ILE A 71 20.96 -2.11 18.70
C ILE A 71 21.14 -3.64 18.62
N ARG A 72 20.08 -4.36 18.22
CA ARG A 72 20.06 -5.84 18.12
C ARG A 72 20.27 -6.29 16.67
N LYS A 73 21.15 -7.28 16.46
CA LYS A 73 21.56 -7.80 15.12
C LYS A 73 20.46 -8.57 14.36
N ASP A 74 19.26 -8.67 14.91
CA ASP A 74 18.16 -9.45 14.33
C ASP A 74 17.51 -8.77 13.11
N SER A 75 17.89 -7.54 12.79
CA SER A 75 17.44 -6.85 11.59
C SER A 75 18.04 -7.48 10.33
N GLU A 76 17.21 -7.71 9.31
CA GLU A 76 17.68 -8.28 8.04
C GLU A 76 18.84 -7.47 7.43
N PRO A 77 19.91 -8.13 6.97
CA PRO A 77 21.07 -7.46 6.42
C PRO A 77 20.72 -6.67 5.15
N ILE A 78 21.35 -5.51 4.97
CA ILE A 78 21.15 -4.59 3.83
C ILE A 78 21.34 -5.32 2.49
N SER A 79 22.23 -6.31 2.43
CA SER A 79 22.49 -7.13 1.23
C SER A 79 21.27 -7.90 0.72
N LYS A 80 20.29 -8.22 1.58
CA LYS A 80 19.06 -8.92 1.20
C LYS A 80 17.97 -8.00 0.64
N MET A 81 18.12 -6.68 0.76
CA MET A 81 17.11 -5.70 0.36
C MET A 81 16.92 -5.60 -1.16
N GLY A 82 17.89 -6.11 -1.94
CA GLY A 82 17.87 -6.08 -3.40
C GLY A 82 18.31 -4.72 -3.96
N ARG A 83 19.06 -4.76 -5.09
CA ARG A 83 19.68 -3.59 -5.70
C ARG A 83 18.70 -2.46 -6.04
N ARG A 84 17.50 -2.81 -6.50
CA ARG A 84 16.45 -1.84 -6.87
C ARG A 84 15.98 -1.02 -5.67
N ASN A 85 15.71 -1.67 -4.53
CA ASN A 85 15.25 -0.99 -3.33
C ASN A 85 16.35 -0.10 -2.74
N LEU A 86 17.61 -0.55 -2.78
CA LEU A 86 18.74 0.28 -2.36
C LEU A 86 18.89 1.54 -3.21
N ILE A 87 18.79 1.43 -4.54
CA ILE A 87 18.82 2.59 -5.43
C ILE A 87 17.66 3.55 -5.10
N LEU A 88 16.44 3.03 -4.91
CA LEU A 88 15.29 3.86 -4.54
C LEU A 88 15.51 4.58 -3.21
N ILE A 89 15.99 3.89 -2.17
CA ILE A 89 16.28 4.48 -0.86
C ILE A 89 17.35 5.56 -0.97
N THR A 90 18.39 5.35 -1.80
CA THR A 90 19.39 6.38 -2.04
C THR A 90 18.77 7.61 -2.68
N ILE A 91 17.94 7.45 -3.72
CA ILE A 91 17.28 8.58 -4.39
C ILE A 91 16.31 9.29 -3.43
N ILE A 92 15.56 8.53 -2.61
CA ILE A 92 14.71 9.08 -1.55
C ILE A 92 15.55 9.94 -0.60
N GLY A 93 16.66 9.42 -0.09
CA GLY A 93 17.50 10.16 0.84
C GLY A 93 18.14 11.41 0.23
N LEU A 94 18.52 11.37 -1.05
CA LEU A 94 19.00 12.53 -1.77
C LEU A 94 17.89 13.59 -1.98
N ALA A 95 16.67 13.17 -2.30
CA ALA A 95 15.55 14.06 -2.48
C ALA A 95 15.15 14.72 -1.14
N GLU A 96 14.99 13.92 -0.09
CA GLU A 96 14.58 14.37 1.24
C GLU A 96 15.57 15.41 1.79
N VAL A 97 16.88 15.10 1.76
CA VAL A 97 17.90 16.03 2.28
C VAL A 97 18.03 17.30 1.43
N SER A 98 17.89 17.19 0.11
CA SER A 98 17.93 18.36 -0.78
C SER A 98 16.74 19.27 -0.52
N GLY A 99 15.56 18.68 -0.30
CA GLY A 99 14.36 19.38 0.15
C GLY A 99 14.61 20.10 1.48
N LEU A 100 15.09 19.39 2.50
CA LEU A 100 15.32 19.98 3.83
C LEU A 100 16.36 21.12 3.81
N VAL A 101 17.44 20.97 3.04
CA VAL A 101 18.47 22.01 2.89
C VAL A 101 17.89 23.25 2.23
N LEU A 102 17.19 23.10 1.10
CA LEU A 102 16.51 24.22 0.42
C LEU A 102 15.48 24.88 1.33
N TYR A 103 14.74 24.07 2.08
CA TYR A 103 13.78 24.54 3.07
C TYR A 103 14.46 25.42 4.14
N PHE A 104 15.58 24.99 4.74
CA PHE A 104 16.29 25.79 5.74
C PHE A 104 16.88 27.08 5.17
N PHE A 105 17.44 27.05 3.95
CA PHE A 105 17.88 28.28 3.29
C PHE A 105 16.72 29.24 3.03
N GLY A 106 15.55 28.73 2.65
CA GLY A 106 14.36 29.54 2.43
C GLY A 106 13.75 30.06 3.73
N LEU A 107 13.66 29.23 4.78
CA LEU A 107 13.12 29.59 6.09
C LEU A 107 13.94 30.68 6.77
N ARG A 108 15.27 30.67 6.59
CA ARG A 108 16.15 31.72 7.09
C ARG A 108 15.74 33.12 6.62
N GLN A 109 15.19 33.22 5.41
CA GLN A 109 14.78 34.49 4.81
C GLN A 109 13.26 34.71 4.86
N SER A 110 12.48 33.72 5.31
CA SER A 110 11.02 33.74 5.32
C SER A 110 10.40 33.72 6.73
N THR A 111 9.08 33.88 6.80
CA THR A 111 8.29 33.70 8.03
C THR A 111 7.96 32.23 8.24
N ALA A 112 7.90 31.77 9.49
CA ALA A 112 7.48 30.40 9.81
C ALA A 112 6.02 30.16 9.40
N VAL A 113 5.17 31.19 9.46
CA VAL A 113 3.79 31.17 8.95
C VAL A 113 3.76 30.93 7.44
N ASN A 114 4.51 31.70 6.63
CA ASN A 114 4.55 31.51 5.18
C ASN A 114 5.16 30.16 4.82
N ALA A 115 6.23 29.76 5.52
CA ALA A 115 6.88 28.49 5.31
C ALA A 115 5.92 27.31 5.53
N SER A 116 5.12 27.34 6.60
CA SER A 116 4.12 26.30 6.89
C SER A 116 3.08 26.17 5.76
N ILE A 117 2.62 27.28 5.21
CA ILE A 117 1.64 27.29 4.10
C ILE A 117 2.30 26.75 2.82
N LEU A 118 3.48 27.27 2.47
CA LEU A 118 4.19 26.95 1.24
C LEU A 118 4.71 25.51 1.19
N THR A 119 5.03 24.89 2.33
CA THR A 119 5.49 23.49 2.38
C THR A 119 4.45 22.50 1.87
N ASN A 120 3.15 22.81 2.00
CA ASN A 120 2.11 21.99 1.37
C ASN A 120 2.10 22.07 -0.17
N GLY A 121 2.97 22.90 -0.76
CA GLY A 121 3.25 22.92 -2.19
C GLY A 121 3.66 21.54 -2.74
N GLU A 122 4.17 20.64 -1.89
CA GLU A 122 4.39 19.24 -2.21
C GLU A 122 3.16 18.56 -2.84
N ILE A 123 1.94 18.96 -2.47
CA ILE A 123 0.70 18.38 -3.03
C ILE A 123 0.56 18.80 -4.50
N VAL A 124 0.84 20.07 -4.80
CA VAL A 124 0.80 20.60 -6.17
C VAL A 124 1.85 19.88 -7.03
N PHE A 125 3.08 19.78 -6.54
CA PHE A 125 4.15 19.09 -7.27
C PHE A 125 3.88 17.59 -7.40
N SER A 126 3.32 16.93 -6.39
CA SER A 126 2.94 15.51 -6.46
C SER A 126 1.94 15.25 -7.58
N ILE A 127 0.96 16.14 -7.75
CA ILE A 127 -0.01 16.05 -8.84
C ILE A 127 0.67 16.30 -10.19
N ILE A 128 1.55 17.30 -10.30
CA ILE A 128 2.30 17.56 -11.54
C ILE A 128 3.17 16.36 -11.92
N ILE A 129 3.88 15.77 -10.95
CA ILE A 129 4.64 14.53 -11.13
C ILE A 129 3.71 13.42 -11.63
N ALA A 130 2.52 13.29 -11.04
CA ALA A 130 1.58 12.27 -11.47
C ALA A 130 1.09 12.47 -12.91
N LEU A 131 0.73 13.69 -13.29
CA LEU A 131 0.29 14.04 -14.64
C LEU A 131 1.39 13.84 -15.69
N THR A 132 2.65 14.10 -15.34
CA THR A 132 3.78 14.02 -16.27
C THR A 132 4.34 12.59 -16.38
N ILE A 133 4.54 11.89 -15.27
CA ILE A 133 5.13 10.56 -15.23
C ILE A 133 4.10 9.49 -15.60
N PHE A 134 2.89 9.53 -15.00
CA PHE A 134 1.83 8.54 -15.28
C PHE A 134 0.97 8.93 -16.49
N ARG A 135 1.23 10.11 -17.09
CA ARG A 135 0.52 10.65 -18.27
C ARG A 135 -1.00 10.74 -18.06
N GLU A 136 -1.41 11.01 -16.83
CA GLU A 136 -2.82 11.19 -16.47
C GLU A 136 -3.36 12.54 -16.97
N ARG A 137 -4.69 12.63 -17.05
CA ARG A 137 -5.40 13.88 -17.34
C ARG A 137 -6.28 14.28 -16.15
N LEU A 138 -6.28 15.56 -15.82
CA LEU A 138 -7.25 16.12 -14.87
C LEU A 138 -8.65 16.07 -15.50
N HIS A 139 -9.61 15.47 -14.81
CA HIS A 139 -11.01 15.61 -15.19
C HIS A 139 -11.52 17.00 -14.80
N LYS A 140 -12.58 17.44 -15.48
CA LYS A 140 -13.23 18.74 -15.22
C LYS A 140 -13.60 18.95 -13.74
N LYS A 141 -13.94 17.86 -13.02
CA LYS A 141 -14.30 17.88 -11.60
C LYS A 141 -13.12 18.15 -10.66
N GLU A 142 -11.89 17.96 -11.13
CA GLU A 142 -10.66 18.08 -10.32
C GLU A 142 -9.86 19.32 -10.66
N PHE A 143 -10.12 19.91 -11.83
CA PHE A 143 -9.51 21.14 -12.25
C PHE A 143 -9.74 22.28 -11.23
N PHE A 144 -10.98 22.49 -10.80
CA PHE A 144 -11.29 23.54 -9.83
C PHE A 144 -10.69 23.28 -8.44
N PRO A 145 -10.78 22.07 -7.85
CA PRO A 145 -10.05 21.75 -6.62
C PRO A 145 -8.55 21.97 -6.73
N PHE A 146 -7.92 21.51 -7.82
CA PHE A 146 -6.49 21.68 -8.04
C PHE A 146 -6.09 23.16 -8.16
N LEU A 147 -6.89 23.95 -8.89
CA LEU A 147 -6.69 25.39 -8.99
C LEU A 147 -6.83 26.09 -7.63
N ALA A 148 -7.79 25.67 -6.80
CA ALA A 148 -7.94 26.21 -5.44
C ALA A 148 -6.70 25.93 -4.56
N ILE A 149 -6.09 24.74 -4.69
CA ILE A 149 -4.83 24.41 -3.99
C ILE A 149 -3.70 25.34 -4.46
N ILE A 150 -3.53 25.52 -5.78
CA ILE A 150 -2.50 26.42 -6.34
C ILE A 150 -2.72 27.87 -5.87
N MET A 151 -3.98 28.33 -5.91
CA MET A 151 -4.34 29.66 -5.45
C MET A 151 -4.01 29.86 -3.97
N GLY A 152 -4.41 28.90 -3.11
CA GLY A 152 -4.21 28.99 -1.68
C GLY A 152 -2.75 28.89 -1.24
N ILE A 153 -2.00 27.95 -1.83
CA ILE A 153 -0.63 27.64 -1.40
C ILE A 153 0.40 28.55 -2.06
N ILE A 154 0.27 28.82 -3.35
CA ILE A 154 1.31 29.48 -4.15
C ILE A 154 0.93 30.93 -4.42
N LEU A 155 -0.22 31.15 -5.09
CA LEU A 155 -0.51 32.47 -5.63
C LEU A 155 -0.83 33.49 -4.54
N LEU A 156 -1.67 33.16 -3.56
CA LEU A 156 -2.01 34.11 -2.50
C LEU A 156 -0.78 34.57 -1.68
N PRO A 157 0.08 33.67 -1.14
CA PRO A 157 1.26 34.11 -0.38
C PRO A 157 2.28 34.86 -1.24
N VAL A 158 2.55 34.38 -2.45
CA VAL A 158 3.58 34.95 -3.34
C VAL A 158 3.13 36.28 -3.96
N CYS A 159 1.90 36.36 -4.47
CA CYS A 159 1.39 37.58 -5.09
C CYS A 159 1.17 38.68 -4.04
N TYR A 160 0.73 38.34 -2.83
CA TYR A 160 0.62 39.33 -1.77
C TYR A 160 1.97 39.98 -1.47
N GLU A 161 3.02 39.16 -1.34
CA GLU A 161 4.37 39.65 -1.09
C GLU A 161 4.89 40.51 -2.25
N LEU A 162 4.67 40.08 -3.50
CA LEU A 162 5.05 40.85 -4.70
C LEU A 162 4.36 42.23 -4.78
N VAL A 163 3.08 42.29 -4.41
CA VAL A 163 2.34 43.56 -4.40
C VAL A 163 2.87 44.48 -3.31
N GLN A 164 3.13 43.95 -2.11
CA GLN A 164 3.70 44.73 -1.01
C GLN A 164 5.12 45.19 -1.30
N SER A 165 5.92 44.36 -1.97
CA SER A 165 7.30 44.66 -2.34
C SER A 165 7.44 45.55 -3.59
N LYS A 166 6.33 46.03 -4.16
CA LYS A 166 6.30 46.82 -5.41
C LYS A 166 7.03 46.12 -6.58
N MET A 167 6.82 44.81 -6.72
CA MET A 167 7.45 43.96 -7.75
C MET A 167 8.99 43.89 -7.67
N THR A 168 9.57 44.14 -6.49
CA THR A 168 11.00 43.92 -6.26
C THR A 168 11.24 42.51 -5.69
N LEU A 169 12.36 41.90 -6.09
CA LEU A 169 12.75 40.59 -5.59
C LEU A 169 13.43 40.76 -4.23
N THR A 170 12.63 40.68 -3.17
CA THR A 170 13.08 40.77 -1.78
C THR A 170 13.65 39.44 -1.30
N ASP A 171 14.49 39.47 -0.27
CA ASP A 171 15.00 38.26 0.39
C ASP A 171 13.84 37.36 0.88
N LEU A 172 12.75 37.97 1.36
CA LEU A 172 11.52 37.28 1.78
C LEU A 172 10.87 36.50 0.63
N LEU A 173 10.76 37.13 -0.56
CA LEU A 173 10.24 36.47 -1.74
C LEU A 173 11.16 35.35 -2.23
N PHE A 174 12.48 35.58 -2.22
CA PHE A 174 13.47 34.55 -2.56
C PHE A 174 13.38 33.35 -1.62
N GLY A 175 13.26 33.60 -0.32
CA GLY A 175 13.05 32.55 0.70
C GLY A 175 11.78 31.73 0.44
N ASN A 176 10.66 32.41 0.11
CA ASN A 176 9.41 31.74 -0.26
C ASN A 176 9.56 30.84 -1.49
N LEU A 177 10.30 31.27 -2.51
CA LEU A 177 10.56 30.47 -3.71
C LEU A 177 11.43 29.23 -3.40
N LEU A 178 12.44 29.37 -2.53
CA LEU A 178 13.24 28.22 -2.07
C LEU A 178 12.40 27.21 -1.28
N ILE A 179 11.50 27.69 -0.40
CA ILE A 179 10.55 26.82 0.31
C ILE A 179 9.63 26.12 -0.69
N LEU A 180 9.10 26.83 -1.69
CA LEU A 180 8.26 26.21 -2.70
C LEU A 180 9.03 25.14 -3.50
N LEU A 181 10.28 25.43 -3.87
CA LEU A 181 11.16 24.47 -4.56
C LEU A 181 11.44 23.23 -3.70
N SER A 182 11.59 23.39 -2.38
CA SER A 182 11.73 22.26 -1.45
C SER A 182 10.53 21.30 -1.53
N GLY A 183 9.32 21.84 -1.76
CA GLY A 183 8.12 21.04 -1.96
C GLY A 183 8.19 20.12 -3.18
N ALA A 184 8.95 20.47 -4.23
CA ALA A 184 9.14 19.59 -5.38
C ALA A 184 10.01 18.36 -5.04
N PHE A 185 11.04 18.56 -4.22
CA PHE A 185 11.85 17.47 -3.68
C PHE A 185 11.06 16.59 -2.72
N CYS A 186 10.23 17.21 -1.86
CA CYS A 186 9.33 16.48 -0.96
C CYS A 186 8.32 15.63 -1.75
N ALA A 187 7.71 16.20 -2.78
CA ALA A 187 6.80 15.46 -3.66
C ALA A 187 7.48 14.25 -4.33
N LEU A 188 8.73 14.40 -4.74
CA LEU A 188 9.54 13.32 -5.30
C LEU A 188 9.82 12.24 -4.24
N ASP A 189 10.23 12.62 -3.03
CA ASP A 189 10.51 11.67 -1.95
C ASP A 189 9.26 10.87 -1.55
N ILE A 190 8.11 11.53 -1.37
CA ILE A 190 6.85 10.90 -0.94
C ILE A 190 6.41 9.93 -2.02
N THR A 191 6.55 10.31 -3.29
CA THR A 191 6.21 9.45 -4.43
C THR A 191 7.09 8.21 -4.46
N LEU A 192 8.40 8.35 -4.21
CA LEU A 192 9.34 7.23 -4.21
C LEU A 192 9.18 6.32 -2.99
N CYS A 193 8.90 6.88 -1.81
CA CYS A 193 8.66 6.14 -0.55
C CYS A 193 7.53 5.10 -0.69
N LYS A 194 6.51 5.39 -1.51
CA LYS A 194 5.40 4.47 -1.78
C LYS A 194 5.85 3.12 -2.35
N PHE A 195 6.91 3.11 -3.15
CA PHE A 195 7.44 1.89 -3.78
C PHE A 195 8.29 1.01 -2.84
N VAL A 196 8.68 1.54 -1.68
CA VAL A 196 9.60 0.87 -0.74
C VAL A 196 8.91 0.47 0.57
N THR A 197 7.90 1.24 1.01
CA THR A 197 7.22 1.07 2.31
C THR A 197 6.48 -0.27 2.46
N GLY A 198 6.12 -0.93 1.37
CA GLY A 198 5.54 -2.28 1.37
C GLY A 198 6.56 -3.42 1.59
N LYS A 199 7.83 -3.20 1.20
CA LYS A 199 8.91 -4.21 1.22
C LYS A 199 9.81 -4.11 2.44
N VAL A 200 10.04 -2.89 2.90
CA VAL A 200 11.07 -2.58 3.88
C VAL A 200 10.41 -1.98 5.13
N ASP A 201 10.92 -2.36 6.30
CA ASP A 201 10.47 -1.77 7.57
C ASP A 201 10.67 -0.24 7.56
N PRO A 202 9.63 0.56 7.88
CA PRO A 202 9.74 2.02 8.03
C PRO A 202 10.95 2.50 8.83
N LYS A 203 11.34 1.78 9.90
CA LYS A 203 12.53 2.12 10.70
C LYS A 203 13.81 2.05 9.88
N ARG A 204 13.93 0.99 9.07
CA ARG A 204 15.11 0.75 8.21
C ARG A 204 15.17 1.75 7.07
N ILE A 205 14.02 2.12 6.49
CA ILE A 205 13.96 3.19 5.47
C ILE A 205 14.47 4.50 6.09
N THR A 206 13.91 4.91 7.23
CA THR A 206 14.29 6.15 7.93
C THR A 206 15.79 6.17 8.28
N GLN A 207 16.33 5.04 8.77
CA GLN A 207 17.75 4.88 9.07
C GLN A 207 18.64 5.12 7.83
N LEU A 208 18.36 4.41 6.73
CA LEU A 208 19.20 4.44 5.53
C LEU A 208 19.12 5.78 4.80
N VAL A 209 17.91 6.33 4.67
CA VAL A 209 17.70 7.68 4.12
C VAL A 209 18.50 8.69 4.93
N SER A 210 18.47 8.59 6.26
CA SER A 210 19.20 9.53 7.12
C SER A 210 20.72 9.46 6.92
N PHE A 211 21.30 8.26 6.82
CA PHE A 211 22.73 8.14 6.54
C PHE A 211 23.11 8.60 5.13
N VAL A 212 22.28 8.33 4.12
CA VAL A 212 22.48 8.83 2.75
C VAL A 212 22.45 10.36 2.75
N GLY A 213 21.48 10.97 3.43
CA GLY A 213 21.34 12.42 3.55
C GLY A 213 22.55 13.06 4.23
N ALA A 214 22.95 12.52 5.39
CA ALA A 214 24.13 12.99 6.11
C ALA A 214 25.41 12.89 5.25
N ALA A 215 25.63 11.76 4.59
CA ALA A 215 26.78 11.56 3.71
C ALA A 215 26.78 12.55 2.53
N PHE A 216 25.62 12.77 1.91
CA PHE A 216 25.49 13.70 0.79
C PHE A 216 25.86 15.13 1.20
N VAL A 217 25.31 15.63 2.31
CA VAL A 217 25.61 17.01 2.75
C VAL A 217 27.04 17.14 3.26
N LEU A 218 27.59 16.12 3.92
CA LEU A 218 29.02 16.09 4.28
C LEU A 218 29.92 16.18 3.04
N CYS A 219 29.58 15.47 1.96
CA CYS A 219 30.31 15.58 0.69
C CYS A 219 30.23 17.00 0.12
N ILE A 220 29.05 17.63 0.13
CA ILE A 220 28.89 19.03 -0.30
C ILE A 220 29.75 19.96 0.56
N MET A 221 29.67 19.86 1.88
CA MET A 221 30.46 20.69 2.79
C MET A 221 31.96 20.51 2.58
N ALA A 222 32.42 19.27 2.38
CA ALA A 222 33.81 18.98 2.07
C ALA A 222 34.25 19.56 0.71
N SER A 223 33.42 19.42 -0.33
CA SER A 223 33.71 19.94 -1.68
C SER A 223 33.79 21.45 -1.75
N PHE A 224 32.98 22.16 -0.95
CA PHE A 224 32.96 23.62 -0.90
C PHE A 224 33.76 24.21 0.27
N HIS A 225 34.51 23.38 1.01
CA HIS A 225 35.30 23.79 2.19
C HIS A 225 34.48 24.57 3.23
N ILE A 226 33.22 24.18 3.42
CA ILE A 226 32.32 24.82 4.38
C ILE A 226 32.67 24.31 5.79
N PRO A 227 33.00 25.20 6.74
CA PRO A 227 33.43 24.78 8.07
C PRO A 227 32.26 24.18 8.85
N PHE A 228 32.52 23.07 9.54
CA PHE A 228 31.56 22.48 10.48
C PHE A 228 31.66 23.21 11.82
N GLN A 229 30.81 24.21 12.03
CA GLN A 229 30.78 25.04 13.23
C GLN A 229 29.44 24.89 13.93
N VAL A 230 29.46 24.38 15.16
CA VAL A 230 28.29 24.22 16.03
C VAL A 230 28.69 24.53 17.46
N ASP A 231 27.85 25.33 18.12
CA ASP A 231 27.94 25.51 19.55
C ASP A 231 27.30 24.29 20.26
N LEU A 232 28.05 23.68 21.18
CA LEU A 232 27.58 22.53 21.97
C LEU A 232 26.31 22.83 22.77
N THR A 233 26.05 24.09 23.10
CA THR A 233 24.82 24.52 23.79
C THR A 233 23.57 24.42 22.90
N GLN A 234 23.72 24.49 21.58
CA GLN A 234 22.62 24.33 20.62
C GLN A 234 22.28 22.87 20.34
N LEU A 235 23.21 21.94 20.64
CA LEU A 235 23.10 20.52 20.32
C LEU A 235 21.84 19.84 20.88
N PRO A 236 21.38 20.10 22.12
CA PRO A 236 20.13 19.55 22.62
C PRO A 236 18.90 20.00 21.82
N SER A 237 18.84 21.29 21.44
CA SER A 237 17.74 21.83 20.63
C SER A 237 17.73 21.21 19.24
N ILE A 238 18.91 21.06 18.61
CA ILE A 238 19.06 20.38 17.31
C ILE A 238 18.67 18.90 17.43
N ALA A 239 19.01 18.23 18.52
CA ALA A 239 18.66 16.83 18.75
C ALA A 239 17.14 16.64 18.90
N VAL A 240 16.46 17.49 19.67
CA VAL A 240 14.99 17.47 19.80
C VAL A 240 14.32 17.76 18.45
N LEU A 241 14.81 18.78 17.74
CA LEU A 241 14.32 19.16 16.41
C LEU A 241 14.50 18.01 15.41
N GLY A 242 15.68 17.43 15.33
CA GLY A 242 15.98 16.34 14.40
C GLY A 242 15.20 15.08 14.75
N LEU A 243 15.22 14.67 16.02
CA LEU A 243 14.57 13.43 16.41
C LEU A 243 13.05 13.51 16.30
N LEU A 244 12.41 14.58 16.81
CA LEU A 244 10.96 14.70 16.75
C LEU A 244 10.50 15.20 15.38
N GLY A 245 11.06 16.31 14.90
CA GLY A 245 10.59 17.05 13.73
C GLY A 245 10.89 16.40 12.38
N THR A 246 11.93 15.56 12.29
CA THR A 246 12.23 14.82 11.05
C THR A 246 12.22 13.30 11.28
N GLY A 247 12.99 12.77 12.23
CA GLY A 247 13.16 11.33 12.39
C GLY A 247 11.86 10.59 12.76
N MET A 248 11.27 10.95 13.90
CA MET A 248 10.02 10.37 14.38
C MET A 248 8.84 10.76 13.48
N ALA A 249 8.81 11.98 12.95
CA ALA A 249 7.81 12.40 11.98
C ALA A 249 7.82 11.49 10.74
N THR A 250 8.97 11.28 10.10
CA THR A 250 9.12 10.39 8.94
C THR A 250 8.79 8.94 9.28
N PHE A 251 9.27 8.43 10.42
CA PHE A 251 8.93 7.07 10.85
C PHE A 251 7.41 6.87 11.05
N LEU A 252 6.74 7.80 11.72
CA LEU A 252 5.30 7.77 11.95
C LEU A 252 4.52 7.95 10.64
N PHE A 253 4.99 8.82 9.74
CA PHE A 253 4.43 9.00 8.41
C PHE A 253 4.49 7.72 7.60
N LEU A 254 5.67 7.08 7.49
CA LEU A 254 5.86 5.82 6.77
C LEU A 254 5.06 4.67 7.42
N THR A 255 4.95 4.66 8.75
CA THR A 255 4.12 3.68 9.46
C THR A 255 2.63 3.89 9.16
N ALA A 256 2.14 5.13 9.21
CA ALA A 256 0.76 5.45 8.84
C ALA A 256 0.49 5.13 7.37
N LEU A 257 1.43 5.45 6.48
CA LEU A 257 1.39 5.11 5.06
C LEU A 257 1.14 3.62 4.85
N LYS A 258 1.84 2.77 5.61
CA LYS A 258 1.65 1.31 5.61
C LYS A 258 0.31 0.86 6.19
N LEU A 259 -0.23 1.55 7.20
CA LEU A 259 -1.41 1.13 7.95
C LEU A 259 -2.75 1.57 7.33
N ILE A 260 -2.84 2.81 6.87
CA ILE A 260 -4.08 3.42 6.40
C ILE A 260 -4.06 3.79 4.90
N GLY A 261 -2.95 3.53 4.22
CA GLY A 261 -2.77 3.81 2.79
C GLY A 261 -2.38 5.26 2.50
N THR A 262 -1.96 5.50 1.27
CA THR A 262 -1.38 6.77 0.83
C THR A 262 -2.37 7.91 0.90
N THR A 263 -3.56 7.71 0.36
CA THR A 263 -4.55 8.79 0.22
C THR A 263 -4.94 9.38 1.56
N ARG A 264 -5.21 8.51 2.54
CA ARG A 264 -5.59 8.94 3.89
C ARG A 264 -4.41 9.58 4.62
N THR A 265 -3.21 9.00 4.43
CA THR A 265 -1.98 9.52 5.02
C THR A 265 -1.69 10.92 4.52
N VAL A 266 -1.66 11.16 3.21
CA VAL A 266 -1.40 12.48 2.61
C VAL A 266 -2.48 13.50 3.01
N LEU A 267 -3.76 13.12 2.99
CA LEU A 267 -4.86 14.03 3.35
C LEU A 267 -4.81 14.48 4.82
N LEU A 268 -4.40 13.59 5.72
CA LEU A 268 -4.27 13.94 7.14
C LEU A 268 -2.94 14.61 7.44
N TYR A 269 -1.87 14.19 6.77
CA TYR A 269 -0.56 14.81 6.88
C TYR A 269 -0.59 16.26 6.41
N SER A 270 -1.42 16.59 5.42
CA SER A 270 -1.60 17.97 4.96
C SER A 270 -2.10 18.91 6.05
N THR A 271 -2.56 18.43 7.21
CA THR A 271 -2.86 19.30 8.37
C THR A 271 -1.61 19.86 9.05
N ASN A 272 -0.42 19.44 8.62
CA ASN A 272 0.88 19.93 9.08
C ASN A 272 0.98 21.48 9.07
N PHE A 273 0.56 22.15 7.98
CA PHE A 273 0.62 23.61 7.93
C PHE A 273 -0.20 24.27 9.06
N ALA A 274 -1.32 23.67 9.48
CA ALA A 274 -2.17 24.24 10.51
C ALA A 274 -1.46 24.19 11.87
N PHE A 275 -0.82 23.05 12.18
CA PHE A 275 0.07 22.93 13.33
C PHE A 275 1.24 23.92 13.25
N GLY A 276 1.89 24.02 12.08
CA GLY A 276 2.98 24.95 11.84
C GLY A 276 2.62 26.41 12.11
N VAL A 277 1.46 26.86 11.61
CA VAL A 277 0.94 28.21 11.84
C VAL A 277 0.62 28.45 13.32
N ILE A 278 0.01 27.47 14.00
CA ILE A 278 -0.27 27.54 15.44
C ILE A 278 1.04 27.66 16.24
N PHE A 279 2.03 26.82 15.93
CA PHE A 279 3.33 26.86 16.61
C PHE A 279 4.12 28.14 16.30
N ALA A 280 4.02 28.68 15.08
CA ALA A 280 4.67 29.95 14.73
C ALA A 280 4.10 31.11 15.54
N MET A 281 2.78 31.13 15.77
CA MET A 281 2.17 32.10 16.68
C MET A 281 2.61 31.89 18.13
N LEU A 282 2.59 30.65 18.63
CA LEU A 282 2.86 30.37 20.04
C LEU A 282 4.33 30.56 20.44
N PHE A 283 5.26 30.15 19.58
CA PHE A 283 6.69 30.16 19.89
C PHE A 283 7.42 31.38 19.35
N LEU A 284 7.05 31.87 18.16
CA LEU A 284 7.73 33.01 17.50
C LEU A 284 6.94 34.32 17.58
N HIS A 285 5.68 34.27 18.02
CA HIS A 285 4.80 35.45 18.08
C HIS A 285 4.64 36.12 16.70
N GLU A 286 4.72 35.34 15.61
CA GLU A 286 4.52 35.87 14.25
C GLU A 286 3.05 36.27 14.03
N SER A 287 2.82 37.41 13.38
CA SER A 287 1.48 37.90 13.07
C SER A 287 0.85 37.15 11.90
N ILE A 288 -0.39 36.70 12.04
CA ILE A 288 -1.18 36.13 10.94
C ILE A 288 -1.93 37.24 10.20
N THR A 289 -1.76 37.29 8.88
CA THR A 289 -2.52 38.17 8.01
C THR A 289 -3.83 37.52 7.56
N MET A 290 -4.81 38.34 7.13
CA MET A 290 -6.05 37.82 6.54
C MET A 290 -5.80 36.96 5.29
N ILE A 291 -4.70 37.22 4.58
CA ILE A 291 -4.32 36.45 3.39
C ILE A 291 -3.80 35.07 3.78
N ASN A 292 -3.04 34.96 4.87
CA ASN A 292 -2.62 33.66 5.39
C ASN A 292 -3.83 32.80 5.77
N LEU A 293 -4.85 33.40 6.39
CA LEU A 293 -6.08 32.69 6.72
C LEU A 293 -6.86 32.27 5.44
N ALA A 294 -6.96 33.16 4.46
CA ALA A 294 -7.59 32.84 3.17
C ALA A 294 -6.86 31.72 2.43
N SER A 295 -5.52 31.74 2.42
CA SER A 295 -4.65 30.69 1.88
C SER A 295 -4.94 29.33 2.49
N ILE A 296 -4.97 29.27 3.83
CA ILE A 296 -5.25 28.05 4.59
C ILE A 296 -6.62 27.48 4.26
N VAL A 297 -7.66 28.32 4.30
CA VAL A 297 -9.05 27.88 4.04
C VAL A 297 -9.20 27.38 2.60
N LEU A 298 -8.66 28.13 1.64
CA LEU A 298 -8.76 27.79 0.22
C LEU A 298 -7.98 26.52 -0.13
N ALA A 299 -6.75 26.38 0.38
CA ALA A 299 -5.95 25.18 0.20
C ALA A 299 -6.61 23.95 0.82
N SER A 300 -7.10 24.05 2.06
CA SER A 300 -7.80 22.96 2.76
C SER A 300 -9.05 22.50 2.01
N ALA A 301 -9.85 23.45 1.53
CA ALA A 301 -11.03 23.15 0.73
C ALA A 301 -10.67 22.44 -0.57
N GLY A 302 -9.65 22.93 -1.29
CA GLY A 302 -9.13 22.30 -2.50
C GLY A 302 -8.64 20.87 -2.27
N ILE A 303 -7.84 20.65 -1.23
CA ILE A 303 -7.31 19.33 -0.85
C ILE A 303 -8.46 18.37 -0.52
N TYR A 304 -9.43 18.80 0.27
CA TYR A 304 -10.60 17.98 0.65
C TYR A 304 -11.45 17.57 -0.56
N LEU A 305 -11.67 18.49 -1.50
CA LEU A 305 -12.42 18.22 -2.74
C LEU A 305 -11.63 17.31 -3.70
N LEU A 306 -10.30 17.37 -3.67
CA LEU A 306 -9.43 16.56 -4.52
C LEU A 306 -9.14 15.15 -3.96
N ARG A 307 -9.65 14.80 -2.77
CA ARG A 307 -9.36 13.53 -2.09
C ARG A 307 -9.54 12.28 -2.97
N ASN A 308 -10.56 12.28 -3.84
CA ASN A 308 -10.86 11.11 -4.68
C ASN A 308 -9.75 10.87 -5.73
N ARG A 309 -9.08 11.93 -6.19
CA ARG A 309 -7.95 11.84 -7.12
C ARG A 309 -6.65 11.42 -6.46
N LEU A 310 -6.39 11.92 -5.25
CA LEU A 310 -5.29 11.40 -4.45
C LEU A 310 -5.44 9.88 -4.24
N GLY A 311 -6.69 9.42 -4.12
CA GLY A 311 -7.17 8.04 -4.22
C GLY A 311 -6.69 7.27 -5.45
N SER A 312 -6.97 7.77 -6.65
CA SER A 312 -6.69 7.05 -7.89
C SER A 312 -5.20 6.97 -8.23
N ILE A 313 -4.42 8.00 -7.87
CA ILE A 313 -2.96 8.00 -8.07
C ILE A 313 -2.30 6.87 -7.27
N GLU A 314 -2.82 6.55 -6.08
CA GLU A 314 -2.34 5.43 -5.25
C GLU A 314 -2.49 4.07 -5.95
N GLU A 315 -3.63 3.82 -6.60
CA GLU A 315 -3.91 2.55 -7.29
C GLU A 315 -2.94 2.31 -8.47
N GLN A 316 -2.43 3.37 -9.08
CA GLN A 316 -1.51 3.30 -10.22
C GLN A 316 -0.03 3.37 -9.85
N THR A 317 0.35 4.07 -8.77
CA THR A 317 1.75 4.15 -8.31
C THR A 317 2.20 2.90 -7.58
N ASN A 318 1.28 2.10 -7.06
CA ASN A 318 1.54 0.74 -6.59
C ASN A 318 0.88 -0.32 -7.49
N PRO A 319 1.21 -0.41 -8.79
CA PRO A 319 0.62 -1.44 -9.63
C PRO A 319 1.18 -2.83 -9.29
N ILE A 320 2.20 -2.92 -8.42
CA ILE A 320 2.78 -4.17 -7.93
C ILE A 320 3.28 -3.97 -6.48
N GLU A 321 2.39 -3.57 -5.57
CA GLU A 321 2.47 -3.98 -4.16
C GLU A 321 1.19 -3.78 -3.35
N GLU A 322 0.06 -4.22 -3.91
CA GLU A 322 -0.78 -5.08 -3.08
C GLU A 322 0.04 -6.34 -2.76
N GLN A 323 0.89 -6.27 -1.73
CA GLN A 323 1.12 -7.44 -0.91
C GLN A 323 -0.25 -7.91 -0.46
N SER A 324 -0.76 -8.95 -1.10
CA SER A 324 -1.75 -9.83 -0.52
C SER A 324 -2.96 -9.09 0.07
N LYS A 325 -3.65 -8.25 -0.71
CA LYS A 325 -5.08 -8.10 -0.44
C LYS A 325 -5.77 -9.38 -0.88
N LYS A 326 -5.70 -10.31 0.07
CA LYS A 326 -6.71 -11.31 0.40
C LYS A 326 -7.12 -12.18 -0.77
N GLY A 327 -6.23 -13.11 -1.11
CA GLY A 327 -6.43 -14.26 -1.97
C GLY A 327 -7.11 -13.94 -3.30
N SER A 328 -6.41 -14.13 -4.40
CA SER A 328 -7.07 -14.33 -5.68
C SER A 328 -6.73 -15.72 -6.17
N PHE A 329 -7.54 -16.22 -7.09
CA PHE A 329 -7.28 -17.48 -7.77
C PHE A 329 -5.85 -17.51 -8.38
N LYS A 330 -5.34 -16.35 -8.81
CA LYS A 330 -3.99 -16.20 -9.39
C LYS A 330 -2.87 -16.42 -8.37
N THR A 331 -3.00 -15.86 -7.17
CA THR A 331 -2.02 -16.01 -6.08
C THR A 331 -2.05 -17.40 -5.43
N LEU A 332 -3.14 -18.14 -5.63
CA LEU A 332 -3.29 -19.48 -5.08
C LEU A 332 -2.31 -20.47 -5.72
N CYS A 333 -2.11 -20.38 -7.04
CA CYS A 333 -1.20 -21.25 -7.78
C CYS A 333 0.28 -20.98 -7.47
N GLU A 334 0.64 -19.74 -7.11
CA GLU A 334 2.04 -19.36 -6.82
C GLU A 334 2.54 -19.93 -5.48
N SER A 335 1.62 -20.27 -4.58
CA SER A 335 1.92 -20.75 -3.21
C SER A 335 1.46 -22.19 -2.96
N CYS A 336 0.82 -22.83 -3.93
CA CYS A 336 0.35 -24.22 -3.79
C CYS A 336 1.54 -25.18 -3.93
N GLN A 337 1.86 -25.90 -2.85
CA GLN A 337 2.90 -26.94 -2.84
C GLN A 337 2.42 -28.26 -3.47
N HIS A 338 1.11 -28.40 -3.70
CA HIS A 338 0.53 -29.58 -4.32
C HIS A 338 0.69 -29.57 -5.85
N HIS A 339 1.08 -30.72 -6.40
CA HIS A 339 0.93 -31.06 -7.81
C HIS A 339 -0.57 -30.93 -8.16
N GLY A 340 -0.93 -29.97 -9.03
CA GLY A 340 -2.33 -29.63 -9.28
C GLY A 340 -3.20 -30.83 -9.71
N CYS A 341 -4.52 -30.69 -9.62
CA CYS A 341 -5.49 -31.76 -9.93
C CYS A 341 -5.24 -32.46 -11.28
N CYS A 342 -4.68 -31.79 -12.30
CA CYS A 342 -4.34 -32.42 -13.58
C CYS A 342 -3.08 -33.30 -13.56
N THR A 343 -2.15 -33.12 -12.61
CA THR A 343 -0.87 -33.83 -12.53
C THR A 343 -0.79 -34.83 -11.38
N SER A 344 -1.59 -34.63 -10.32
CA SER A 344 -1.89 -35.60 -9.27
C SER A 344 -3.37 -35.97 -9.37
N PHE A 345 -3.71 -36.67 -10.46
CA PHE A 345 -5.08 -36.86 -10.94
C PHE A 345 -6.03 -37.44 -9.90
N ALA A 346 -6.88 -36.57 -9.36
CA ALA A 346 -8.15 -36.93 -8.75
C ALA A 346 -9.20 -37.00 -9.85
N ALA A 347 -9.94 -38.11 -9.95
CA ALA A 347 -10.83 -38.34 -11.08
C ALA A 347 -12.08 -37.43 -10.97
N PRO A 348 -12.21 -36.37 -11.80
CA PRO A 348 -13.33 -35.47 -11.68
C PRO A 348 -14.62 -36.16 -12.12
N LEU A 349 -15.70 -35.88 -11.42
CA LEU A 349 -17.03 -36.39 -11.74
C LEU A 349 -17.56 -35.68 -12.99
N LEU A 350 -18.17 -36.45 -13.87
CA LEU A 350 -18.80 -35.99 -15.10
C LEU A 350 -20.31 -36.13 -14.97
N PHE A 351 -21.00 -35.01 -15.12
CA PHE A 351 -22.46 -34.98 -15.21
C PHE A 351 -22.93 -35.04 -16.66
N PRO A 352 -24.23 -35.30 -16.93
CA PRO A 352 -24.74 -35.43 -18.30
C PRO A 352 -24.34 -34.27 -19.21
N THR A 353 -24.49 -33.03 -18.73
CA THR A 353 -24.10 -31.84 -19.51
C THR A 353 -22.59 -31.76 -19.78
N ASP A 354 -21.74 -32.27 -18.88
CA ASP A 354 -20.29 -32.36 -19.15
C ASP A 354 -19.98 -33.34 -20.29
N VAL A 355 -20.67 -34.48 -20.29
CA VAL A 355 -20.49 -35.51 -21.31
C VAL A 355 -20.92 -35.00 -22.68
N ASP A 356 -22.03 -34.27 -22.75
CA ASP A 356 -22.52 -33.69 -24.01
C ASP A 356 -21.54 -32.63 -24.56
N ARG A 357 -21.03 -31.74 -23.72
CA ARG A 357 -19.99 -30.77 -24.13
C ARG A 357 -18.71 -31.43 -24.63
N LEU A 358 -18.27 -32.51 -23.98
CA LEU A 358 -17.11 -33.26 -24.43
C LEU A 358 -17.39 -34.01 -25.74
N LYS A 359 -18.63 -34.45 -25.96
CA LYS A 359 -19.06 -35.12 -27.19
C LYS A 359 -19.03 -34.17 -28.38
N ASP A 360 -19.47 -32.92 -28.20
CA ASP A 360 -19.49 -31.89 -29.25
C ASP A 360 -18.09 -31.60 -29.83
N ILE A 361 -17.04 -31.78 -29.02
CA ILE A 361 -15.65 -31.60 -29.45
C ILE A 361 -14.94 -32.92 -29.79
N GLY A 362 -15.66 -34.04 -29.87
CA GLY A 362 -15.10 -35.35 -30.17
C GLY A 362 -14.23 -35.95 -29.06
N LYS A 363 -14.39 -35.49 -27.81
CA LYS A 363 -13.58 -35.89 -26.63
C LYS A 363 -14.36 -36.70 -25.59
N ALA A 364 -15.50 -37.29 -25.97
CA ALA A 364 -16.29 -38.19 -25.11
C ALA A 364 -16.09 -39.70 -25.40
N ALA A 365 -15.06 -40.06 -26.18
CA ALA A 365 -14.78 -41.46 -26.53
C ALA A 365 -14.34 -42.30 -25.30
N LYS A 366 -14.37 -43.64 -25.44
CA LYS A 366 -13.99 -44.61 -24.40
C LYS A 366 -12.55 -44.45 -23.88
N GLU A 367 -11.68 -43.80 -24.66
CA GLU A 367 -10.31 -43.46 -24.26
C GLU A 367 -10.22 -42.28 -23.27
N HIS A 368 -11.25 -41.42 -23.22
CA HIS A 368 -11.26 -40.21 -22.38
C HIS A 368 -12.08 -40.39 -21.08
N ILE A 369 -13.17 -41.16 -21.15
CA ILE A 369 -14.15 -41.29 -20.07
C ILE A 369 -14.23 -42.76 -19.60
N THR A 370 -14.40 -42.96 -18.30
CA THR A 370 -14.70 -44.25 -17.69
C THR A 370 -15.95 -44.15 -16.81
N GLU A 371 -16.54 -45.29 -16.45
CA GLU A 371 -17.67 -45.37 -15.53
C GLU A 371 -17.19 -46.05 -14.26
N THR A 372 -17.45 -45.42 -13.12
CA THR A 372 -17.12 -45.94 -11.79
C THR A 372 -18.37 -45.98 -10.92
N THR A 373 -18.36 -46.79 -9.88
CA THR A 373 -19.48 -46.87 -8.92
C THR A 373 -19.05 -46.23 -7.61
N ILE A 374 -19.75 -45.17 -7.20
CA ILE A 374 -19.51 -44.46 -5.94
C ILE A 374 -20.83 -44.48 -5.15
N GLN A 375 -20.79 -45.00 -3.91
CA GLN A 375 -21.98 -45.17 -3.06
C GLN A 375 -23.15 -45.88 -3.77
N GLY A 376 -22.85 -46.89 -4.60
CA GLY A 376 -23.86 -47.66 -5.34
C GLY A 376 -24.47 -46.96 -6.56
N LYS A 377 -24.12 -45.70 -6.82
CA LYS A 377 -24.51 -44.97 -8.04
C LYS A 377 -23.40 -45.07 -9.09
N LYS A 378 -23.79 -45.33 -10.34
CA LYS A 378 -22.88 -45.31 -11.49
C LYS A 378 -22.65 -43.87 -11.93
N VAL A 379 -21.39 -43.44 -11.95
CA VAL A 379 -20.99 -42.08 -12.36
C VAL A 379 -19.83 -42.16 -13.33
N LYS A 380 -19.82 -41.24 -14.30
CA LYS A 380 -18.74 -41.14 -15.28
C LYS A 380 -17.63 -40.26 -14.73
N THR A 381 -16.38 -40.59 -15.01
CA THR A 381 -15.20 -39.81 -14.64
C THR A 381 -14.22 -39.73 -15.80
N LEU A 382 -13.33 -38.74 -15.76
CA LEU A 382 -12.21 -38.70 -16.70
C LEU A 382 -11.21 -39.83 -16.42
N LYS A 383 -10.51 -40.27 -17.47
CA LYS A 383 -9.39 -41.21 -17.35
C LYS A 383 -8.07 -40.48 -17.10
N LYS A 384 -7.14 -41.23 -16.50
CA LYS A 384 -5.72 -40.90 -16.49
C LYS A 384 -5.05 -41.35 -17.80
N LYS A 385 -3.93 -40.74 -18.18
CA LYS A 385 -3.06 -41.28 -19.23
C LYS A 385 -2.51 -42.65 -18.80
N GLU A 386 -2.22 -43.51 -19.77
CA GLU A 386 -1.61 -44.81 -19.49
C GLU A 386 -0.29 -44.65 -18.74
N ASN A 387 -0.11 -45.44 -17.67
CA ASN A 387 1.09 -45.43 -16.82
C ASN A 387 1.49 -44.06 -16.23
N SER A 388 0.53 -43.15 -16.06
CA SER A 388 0.78 -41.81 -15.52
C SER A 388 -0.26 -41.41 -14.46
N THR A 389 0.10 -40.46 -13.61
CA THR A 389 -0.81 -39.81 -12.65
C THR A 389 -1.48 -38.57 -13.23
N GLN A 390 -1.35 -38.34 -14.54
CA GLN A 390 -1.92 -37.17 -15.21
C GLN A 390 -3.29 -37.44 -15.83
N CYS A 391 -4.12 -36.40 -15.86
CA CYS A 391 -5.37 -36.39 -16.62
C CYS A 391 -5.13 -36.65 -18.12
N VAL A 392 -6.05 -37.38 -18.77
CA VAL A 392 -6.03 -37.64 -20.22
C VAL A 392 -5.94 -36.35 -21.06
N PHE A 393 -6.45 -35.22 -20.54
CA PHE A 393 -6.41 -33.92 -21.22
C PHE A 393 -5.25 -33.01 -20.82
N TRP A 394 -4.30 -33.46 -19.99
CA TRP A 394 -3.15 -32.65 -19.62
C TRP A 394 -2.12 -32.57 -20.76
N ASP A 395 -1.83 -31.35 -21.22
CA ASP A 395 -0.74 -31.08 -22.17
C ASP A 395 0.52 -30.70 -21.39
N GLU A 396 1.53 -31.58 -21.42
CA GLU A 396 2.80 -31.37 -20.72
C GLU A 396 3.64 -30.24 -21.34
N SER A 397 3.55 -30.07 -22.66
CA SER A 397 4.33 -29.07 -23.39
C SER A 397 3.83 -27.65 -23.08
N GLN A 398 2.51 -27.48 -23.05
CA GLN A 398 1.87 -26.18 -22.79
C GLN A 398 1.51 -25.98 -21.32
N LYS A 399 1.73 -27.00 -20.46
CA LYS A 399 1.37 -27.04 -19.03
C LYS A 399 -0.06 -26.58 -18.76
N LYS A 400 -1.02 -27.05 -19.57
CA LYS A 400 -2.43 -26.67 -19.46
C LYS A 400 -3.37 -27.79 -19.90
N CYS A 401 -4.65 -27.66 -19.60
CA CYS A 401 -5.68 -28.56 -20.09
C CYS A 401 -5.96 -28.31 -21.58
N SER A 402 -5.93 -29.36 -22.41
CA SER A 402 -6.22 -29.29 -23.84
C SER A 402 -7.68 -28.96 -24.15
N VAL A 403 -8.60 -29.25 -23.21
CA VAL A 403 -10.03 -28.93 -23.31
C VAL A 403 -10.44 -27.80 -22.35
N TYR A 404 -9.55 -26.87 -22.00
CA TYR A 404 -9.78 -25.87 -20.94
C TYR A 404 -11.13 -25.14 -21.02
N LYS A 405 -11.60 -24.77 -22.22
CA LYS A 405 -12.90 -24.10 -22.42
C LYS A 405 -14.12 -25.02 -22.19
N ASN A 406 -13.95 -26.32 -22.37
CA ASN A 406 -14.99 -27.35 -22.27
C ASN A 406 -14.71 -28.31 -21.11
N ARG A 407 -13.94 -27.87 -20.11
CA ARG A 407 -13.59 -28.69 -18.96
C ARG A 407 -14.86 -29.02 -18.15
N PRO A 408 -14.93 -30.21 -17.54
CA PRO A 408 -16.05 -30.59 -16.68
C PRO A 408 -16.27 -29.60 -15.54
N PHE A 409 -17.50 -29.51 -15.04
CA PHE A 409 -17.83 -28.54 -13.99
C PHE A 409 -17.02 -28.75 -12.71
N ASP A 410 -16.76 -29.99 -12.33
CA ASP A 410 -15.87 -30.35 -11.21
C ASP A 410 -14.44 -29.78 -11.39
N CYS A 411 -13.92 -29.76 -12.63
CA CYS A 411 -12.65 -29.12 -12.95
C CYS A 411 -12.72 -27.57 -12.96
N ILE A 412 -13.91 -26.98 -13.09
CA ILE A 412 -14.10 -25.53 -13.06
C ILE A 412 -14.03 -25.02 -11.62
N ILE A 413 -14.60 -25.78 -10.68
CA ILE A 413 -14.71 -25.37 -9.28
C ILE A 413 -13.45 -25.65 -8.45
N TYR A 414 -12.51 -26.47 -8.93
CA TYR A 414 -11.20 -26.64 -8.28
C TYR A 414 -10.57 -25.27 -7.93
N PRO A 415 -10.03 -25.04 -6.73
CA PRO A 415 -9.77 -26.01 -5.65
C PRO A 415 -10.92 -26.14 -4.63
N PHE A 416 -12.10 -25.61 -4.92
CA PHE A 416 -13.26 -25.68 -4.04
C PHE A 416 -13.94 -27.04 -4.18
N ASP A 417 -14.45 -27.54 -3.06
CA ASP A 417 -15.20 -28.79 -2.97
C ASP A 417 -16.29 -28.67 -1.91
N ILE A 418 -17.19 -29.65 -1.82
CA ILE A 418 -18.35 -29.64 -0.95
C ILE A 418 -18.33 -30.87 -0.05
N PHE A 419 -18.14 -30.65 1.25
CA PHE A 419 -18.13 -31.73 2.24
C PHE A 419 -19.34 -31.66 3.17
N LYS A 420 -19.80 -32.83 3.63
CA LYS A 420 -20.82 -32.94 4.67
C LYS A 420 -20.14 -32.88 6.06
N ILE A 421 -20.43 -31.82 6.82
CA ILE A 421 -19.93 -31.57 8.18
C ILE A 421 -21.15 -31.27 9.06
N ASP A 422 -21.30 -32.00 10.16
CA ASP A 422 -22.43 -31.87 11.11
C ASP A 422 -23.81 -31.86 10.42
N GLU A 423 -24.07 -32.88 9.60
CA GLU A 423 -25.31 -33.04 8.80
C GLU A 423 -25.58 -31.96 7.75
N LYS A 424 -24.65 -31.03 7.51
CA LYS A 424 -24.79 -29.93 6.55
C LYS A 424 -23.66 -29.90 5.53
N TYR A 425 -23.98 -29.50 4.31
CA TYR A 425 -23.01 -29.35 3.23
C TYR A 425 -22.30 -28.01 3.30
N HIS A 426 -20.97 -28.03 3.25
CA HIS A 426 -20.12 -26.85 3.34
C HIS A 426 -19.15 -26.81 2.16
N TRP A 427 -18.97 -25.61 1.61
CA TRP A 427 -17.85 -25.31 0.74
C TRP A 427 -16.56 -25.37 1.54
N ILE A 428 -15.60 -26.10 1.03
CA ILE A 428 -14.28 -26.29 1.63
C ILE A 428 -13.19 -26.11 0.57
N VAL A 429 -11.96 -25.93 1.05
CA VAL A 429 -10.77 -26.08 0.23
C VAL A 429 -9.82 -27.05 0.92
N TYR A 430 -9.43 -28.07 0.17
CA TYR A 430 -8.33 -28.96 0.52
C TYR A 430 -7.20 -28.71 -0.49
N SER A 431 -5.96 -29.06 -0.13
CA SER A 431 -4.76 -29.06 -0.99
C SER A 431 -4.04 -27.73 -1.30
N CYS A 432 -4.72 -26.60 -1.55
CA CYS A 432 -4.02 -25.36 -1.96
C CYS A 432 -4.09 -24.23 -0.93
N ASN A 433 -2.95 -23.91 -0.33
CA ASN A 433 -2.71 -22.76 0.55
C ASN A 433 -3.82 -22.54 1.61
N PRO A 434 -3.95 -23.47 2.58
CA PRO A 434 -4.97 -23.38 3.63
C PRO A 434 -4.80 -22.14 4.52
N GLN A 435 -3.61 -21.53 4.53
CA GLN A 435 -3.35 -20.29 5.29
C GLN A 435 -3.77 -19.01 4.54
N SER A 436 -4.30 -19.13 3.33
CA SER A 436 -4.80 -18.00 2.55
C SER A 436 -5.97 -17.31 3.26
N ASN A 437 -6.13 -16.01 3.03
CA ASN A 437 -7.37 -15.32 3.36
C ASN A 437 -8.41 -15.68 2.30
N TRP A 438 -9.49 -16.36 2.69
CA TRP A 438 -10.52 -16.86 1.78
C TRP A 438 -11.75 -15.94 1.60
N GLU A 439 -11.74 -14.71 2.13
CA GLU A 439 -12.91 -13.79 2.04
C GLU A 439 -13.33 -13.50 0.60
N TRP A 440 -12.39 -13.49 -0.35
CA TRP A 440 -12.63 -13.31 -1.78
C TRP A 440 -13.39 -14.45 -2.45
N SER A 441 -13.36 -15.65 -1.86
CA SER A 441 -13.97 -16.84 -2.46
C SER A 441 -15.49 -16.69 -2.60
N GLU A 442 -16.11 -15.83 -1.77
CA GLU A 442 -17.57 -15.67 -1.72
C GLU A 442 -18.19 -15.33 -3.08
N THR A 443 -17.57 -14.43 -3.86
CA THR A 443 -18.04 -14.08 -5.21
C THR A 443 -18.02 -15.28 -6.14
N TYR A 444 -17.00 -16.14 -6.03
CA TYR A 444 -16.88 -17.36 -6.84
C TYR A 444 -17.87 -18.43 -6.39
N LEU A 445 -18.02 -18.65 -5.08
CA LEU A 445 -18.99 -19.59 -4.54
C LEU A 445 -20.42 -19.22 -4.96
N GLN A 446 -20.77 -17.92 -4.94
CA GLN A 446 -22.04 -17.45 -5.46
C GLN A 446 -22.16 -17.66 -6.98
N MET A 447 -21.10 -17.40 -7.74
CA MET A 447 -21.09 -17.65 -9.19
C MET A 447 -21.31 -19.14 -9.51
N PHE A 448 -20.68 -20.06 -8.75
CA PHE A 448 -20.88 -21.49 -8.91
C PHE A 448 -22.29 -21.90 -8.52
N GLU A 449 -22.80 -21.46 -7.37
CA GLU A 449 -24.17 -21.76 -6.93
C GLU A 449 -25.25 -21.22 -7.89
N ASN A 450 -24.95 -20.15 -8.63
CA ASN A 450 -25.85 -19.60 -9.65
C ASN A 450 -25.68 -20.22 -11.04
N ASN A 451 -24.68 -21.07 -11.25
CA ASN A 451 -24.47 -21.75 -12.53
C ASN A 451 -25.52 -22.86 -12.70
N PRO A 452 -26.24 -22.94 -13.83
CA PRO A 452 -27.24 -23.99 -14.06
C PRO A 452 -26.71 -25.41 -13.83
N GLN A 453 -25.44 -25.67 -14.17
CA GLN A 453 -24.81 -26.98 -14.00
C GLN A 453 -24.60 -27.38 -12.54
N PHE A 454 -24.62 -26.42 -11.62
CA PHE A 454 -24.52 -26.71 -10.19
C PHE A 454 -25.72 -27.53 -9.69
N HIS A 455 -26.86 -27.48 -10.39
CA HIS A 455 -28.02 -28.32 -10.06
C HIS A 455 -27.69 -29.82 -10.15
N GLU A 456 -26.92 -30.23 -11.16
CA GLU A 456 -26.51 -31.64 -11.34
C GLU A 456 -25.61 -32.12 -10.20
N ILE A 457 -24.75 -31.22 -9.65
CA ILE A 457 -23.99 -31.49 -8.42
C ILE A 457 -24.94 -31.67 -7.23
N LEU A 458 -25.93 -30.81 -7.06
CA LEU A 458 -26.84 -30.88 -5.92
C LEU A 458 -27.71 -32.16 -5.93
N GLU A 459 -28.22 -32.57 -7.10
CA GLU A 459 -28.95 -33.84 -7.26
C GLU A 459 -28.09 -35.06 -6.90
N ASN A 460 -26.78 -34.94 -7.10
CA ASN A 460 -25.81 -36.01 -6.85
C ASN A 460 -24.87 -35.68 -5.68
N ILE A 461 -25.27 -34.78 -4.78
CA ILE A 461 -24.38 -34.23 -3.76
C ILE A 461 -23.85 -35.31 -2.82
N SER A 462 -24.60 -36.39 -2.60
CA SER A 462 -24.13 -37.54 -1.80
C SER A 462 -22.90 -38.22 -2.41
N VAL A 463 -22.85 -38.31 -3.74
CA VAL A 463 -21.73 -38.89 -4.49
C VAL A 463 -20.58 -37.89 -4.61
N PHE A 464 -20.92 -36.62 -4.82
CA PHE A 464 -19.95 -35.53 -4.93
C PHE A 464 -19.19 -35.30 -3.61
N SER A 465 -19.91 -35.31 -2.48
CA SER A 465 -19.35 -35.05 -1.14
C SER A 465 -18.71 -36.27 -0.47
N ASN A 466 -18.11 -37.16 -1.27
CA ASN A 466 -17.67 -38.51 -0.91
C ASN A 466 -16.98 -38.62 0.48
N LEU A 467 -17.78 -38.95 1.50
CA LEU A 467 -17.38 -39.07 2.91
C LEU A 467 -16.34 -40.17 3.19
N ASP A 468 -16.25 -41.19 2.32
CA ASP A 468 -15.35 -42.34 2.55
C ASP A 468 -13.87 -41.98 2.37
N GLU A 469 -13.58 -41.00 1.53
CA GLU A 469 -12.21 -40.51 1.29
C GLU A 469 -11.73 -39.69 2.49
N ILE A 470 -12.62 -38.88 3.09
CA ILE A 470 -12.31 -38.06 4.27
C ILE A 470 -12.07 -38.94 5.49
N ASN A 471 -12.89 -39.95 5.77
CA ASN A 471 -12.66 -40.83 6.93
C ASN A 471 -11.36 -41.65 6.79
N ARG A 472 -10.94 -41.95 5.57
CA ARG A 472 -9.60 -42.51 5.28
C ARG A 472 -8.49 -41.49 5.50
N LEU A 473 -8.66 -40.26 5.02
CA LEU A 473 -7.66 -39.18 5.12
C LEU A 473 -7.53 -38.60 6.54
N ARG A 474 -8.61 -38.60 7.33
CA ARG A 474 -8.62 -38.22 8.75
C ARG A 474 -7.84 -39.20 9.63
N LYS A 475 -7.73 -40.47 9.21
CA LYS A 475 -6.88 -41.49 9.86
C LYS A 475 -5.39 -41.34 9.51
N LEU A 476 -5.06 -40.54 8.50
CA LEU A 476 -3.70 -40.34 8.01
C LEU A 476 -3.07 -39.02 8.50
N ASP A 477 -3.74 -38.23 9.34
CA ASP A 477 -3.27 -36.96 9.96
C ASP A 477 -2.74 -35.85 9.01
N ASP A 478 -2.68 -36.07 7.69
CA ASP A 478 -1.80 -35.28 6.82
C ASP A 478 -2.52 -34.28 5.87
N MET A 479 -3.84 -34.08 5.99
CA MET A 479 -4.58 -33.16 5.11
C MET A 479 -5.28 -32.03 5.87
N SER A 480 -4.68 -30.85 5.86
CA SER A 480 -5.30 -29.60 6.32
C SER A 480 -6.32 -29.06 5.30
N TYR A 481 -7.57 -28.87 5.72
CA TYR A 481 -8.62 -28.24 4.92
C TYR A 481 -9.19 -27.00 5.63
N VAL A 482 -9.77 -26.09 4.85
CA VAL A 482 -10.44 -24.87 5.36
C VAL A 482 -11.92 -24.93 5.02
N VAL A 483 -12.77 -24.76 6.02
CA VAL A 483 -14.22 -24.60 5.82
C VAL A 483 -14.51 -23.13 5.51
N LEU A 484 -15.19 -22.88 4.37
CA LEU A 484 -15.49 -21.53 3.90
C LEU A 484 -16.86 -21.07 4.39
N ARG A 485 -17.93 -21.74 3.93
CA ARG A 485 -19.31 -21.50 4.37
C ARG A 485 -20.23 -22.67 4.04
N GLN A 486 -21.41 -22.68 4.64
CA GLN A 486 -22.46 -23.63 4.28
C GLN A 486 -22.94 -23.39 2.83
N VAL A 487 -23.17 -24.46 2.07
CA VAL A 487 -23.75 -24.42 0.72
C VAL A 487 -25.19 -23.93 0.81
N ASN A 488 -25.58 -23.00 -0.06
CA ASN A 488 -26.93 -22.46 -0.06
C ASN A 488 -27.90 -23.36 -0.84
N LEU A 489 -28.42 -24.39 -0.17
CA LEU A 489 -29.37 -25.34 -0.76
C LEU A 489 -30.74 -24.71 -1.08
N SER A 490 -31.14 -23.67 -0.34
CA SER A 490 -32.47 -23.05 -0.45
C SER A 490 -32.71 -22.23 -1.72
N LYS A 491 -31.66 -21.68 -2.34
CA LYS A 491 -31.77 -20.87 -3.55
C LYS A 491 -31.97 -21.68 -4.83
N VAL A 492 -31.50 -22.94 -4.84
CA VAL A 492 -31.47 -23.76 -6.05
C VAL A 492 -32.71 -24.64 -6.21
N LEU A 493 -33.27 -25.14 -5.09
CA LEU A 493 -34.49 -25.94 -5.10
C LEU A 493 -35.76 -25.12 -5.44
N ASN A 494 -35.74 -23.80 -5.24
CA ASN A 494 -36.89 -22.91 -5.46
C ASN A 494 -36.97 -22.34 -6.88
N ASN A 495 -36.11 -22.75 -7.82
CA ASN A 495 -36.18 -22.27 -9.20
C ASN A 495 -35.94 -23.39 -10.23
N PRO A 496 -36.94 -24.28 -10.45
CA PRO A 496 -36.82 -25.42 -11.37
C PRO A 496 -36.77 -25.02 -12.85
N GLN A 497 -37.01 -23.75 -13.20
CA GLN A 497 -37.25 -23.32 -14.59
C GLN A 497 -35.99 -22.93 -15.39
N ARG A 498 -34.79 -23.38 -14.99
CA ARG A 498 -33.56 -23.18 -15.80
C ARG A 498 -32.92 -24.50 -16.25
N SER A 499 -33.67 -25.59 -16.26
CA SER A 499 -33.29 -26.83 -16.93
C SER A 499 -33.79 -26.79 -18.38
N TYR A 500 -33.01 -26.20 -19.29
CA TYR A 500 -32.96 -26.55 -20.72
C TYR A 500 -31.66 -26.03 -21.34
#